data_AF-A0A1W6BXU7-F1
#
_entry.id   AF-A0A1W6BXU7-F1
#
_cell.length_a   1.000
_cell.length_b   1.000
_cell.length_c   1.000
_cell.angle_alpha   90.00
_cell.angle_beta   90.00
_cell.angle_gamma   90.00
#
_symmetry.space_group_name_H-M   'P 1'
#
loop_
_entity.id
_entity.type
_entity.pdbx_description
1 polymer ?
#
loop_
_entity_poly.entity_id
_entity_poly.type
_entity_poly.pdbx_seq_one_letter_code
_entity_poly.pdbx_strand_id
1 'polypeptide(L)'
;MFNGLIREIAEVKFYNNHILSLKAHYRPNLGDSIAVNGACLSVIKINANGFDVELSKESRTHIATENLKHKVHIEPALKFGDRIDGHLMQGHIDMLGRLEKIQKDENGIDFFISLPQQGMKFMANKGSVGIDGVSLTINEVLKEGIRVTIIPLTFRETLFQSYKIGRRINVESDLLSRYIDARFEYKKGISWEEVERISYLY
;
A
#
# COMPACT_ATOMS: atom_id res chain seq x y z
N MET A 1 -4.01 6.98 -8.03
CA MET A 1 -4.67 5.76 -7.51
C MET A 1 -3.97 4.55 -8.09
N PHE A 2 -4.01 3.44 -7.38
CA PHE A 2 -3.37 2.16 -7.65
C PHE A 2 -4.42 1.05 -7.49
N ASN A 3 -4.11 -0.16 -7.94
CA ASN A 3 -4.98 -1.32 -7.73
C ASN A 3 -4.35 -2.42 -6.85
N GLY A 4 -3.10 -2.23 -6.42
CA GLY A 4 -2.39 -3.16 -5.55
C GLY A 4 -1.83 -4.38 -6.28
N LEU A 5 -1.64 -4.28 -7.59
CA LEU A 5 -0.93 -5.28 -8.39
C LEU A 5 0.48 -4.79 -8.70
N ILE A 6 1.45 -5.39 -8.02
CA ILE A 6 2.87 -5.05 -8.20
C ILE A 6 3.27 -5.28 -9.65
N ARG A 7 3.81 -4.24 -10.28
CA ARG A 7 4.25 -4.31 -11.68
C ARG A 7 5.70 -4.70 -11.80
N GLU A 8 6.52 -4.27 -10.85
CA GLU A 8 7.94 -4.55 -10.87
C GLU A 8 8.51 -4.56 -9.45
N ILE A 9 9.53 -5.38 -9.23
CA ILE A 9 10.40 -5.31 -8.05
C ILE A 9 11.64 -4.50 -8.44
N ALA A 10 11.67 -3.23 -8.05
CA ALA A 10 12.78 -2.33 -8.34
C ALA A 10 13.95 -2.53 -7.37
N GLU A 11 15.16 -2.24 -7.83
CA GLU A 11 16.38 -2.25 -7.01
C GLU A 11 16.64 -0.84 -6.45
N VAL A 12 16.85 -0.73 -5.14
CA VAL A 12 17.19 0.54 -4.48
C VAL A 12 18.67 0.82 -4.66
N LYS A 13 19.00 1.91 -5.34
CA LYS A 13 20.39 2.39 -5.47
C LYS A 13 20.85 3.08 -4.19
N PHE A 14 20.03 4.01 -3.69
CA PHE A 14 20.24 4.67 -2.41
C PHE A 14 18.95 5.29 -1.90
N TYR A 15 18.91 5.54 -0.59
CA TYR A 15 17.94 6.39 0.07
C TYR A 15 18.67 7.35 1.00
N ASN A 16 18.70 8.64 0.67
CA ASN A 16 19.34 9.68 1.48
C ASN A 16 18.64 11.02 1.24
N ASN A 17 18.72 11.95 2.21
CA ASN A 17 18.15 13.30 2.08
C ASN A 17 16.73 13.33 1.51
N HIS A 18 15.89 12.35 1.89
CA HIS A 18 14.51 12.19 1.45
C HIS A 18 14.32 11.76 -0.02
N ILE A 19 15.40 11.56 -0.75
CA ILE A 19 15.41 11.07 -2.13
C ILE A 19 15.66 9.57 -2.13
N LEU A 20 14.76 8.83 -2.77
CA LEU A 20 14.90 7.41 -3.06
C LEU A 20 15.22 7.22 -4.53
N SER A 21 16.40 6.72 -4.84
CA SER A 21 16.81 6.40 -6.21
C SER A 21 16.61 4.93 -6.51
N LEU A 22 15.87 4.66 -7.57
CA LEU A 22 15.50 3.32 -7.99
C LEU A 22 16.13 2.99 -9.34
N LYS A 23 16.57 1.75 -9.47
CA LYS A 23 16.83 1.10 -10.76
C LYS A 23 15.61 0.25 -11.10
N ALA A 24 15.02 0.53 -12.25
CA ALA A 24 13.79 -0.13 -12.70
C ALA A 24 13.79 -0.27 -14.23
N HIS A 25 12.98 -1.17 -14.76
CA HIS A 25 12.64 -1.31 -16.18
C HIS A 25 11.54 -0.34 -16.58
N TYR A 26 10.59 -0.08 -15.70
CA TYR A 26 9.56 0.94 -15.89
C TYR A 26 10.18 2.32 -16.18
N ARG A 27 9.54 3.08 -17.08
CA ARG A 27 9.99 4.40 -17.53
C ARG A 27 8.85 5.42 -17.28
N PRO A 28 8.88 6.13 -16.14
CA PRO A 28 7.92 7.19 -15.85
C PRO A 28 8.28 8.49 -16.57
N ASN A 29 7.33 9.42 -16.57
CA ASN A 29 7.56 10.84 -16.81
C ASN A 29 7.86 11.57 -15.50
N LEU A 30 8.42 12.79 -15.62
CA LEU A 30 8.59 13.68 -14.48
C LEU A 30 7.22 14.05 -13.91
N GLY A 31 7.05 13.93 -12.59
CA GLY A 31 5.78 14.18 -11.90
C GLY A 31 4.83 13.00 -11.82
N ASP A 32 5.11 11.88 -12.49
CA ASP A 32 4.28 10.67 -12.38
C ASP A 32 4.26 10.15 -10.93
N SER A 33 3.12 9.63 -10.51
CA SER A 33 2.94 9.00 -9.20
C SER A 33 3.24 7.50 -9.28
N ILE A 34 4.16 7.04 -8.43
CA ILE A 34 4.55 5.63 -8.30
C ILE A 34 4.35 5.20 -6.84
N ALA A 35 3.60 4.13 -6.62
CA ALA A 35 3.54 3.48 -5.31
C ALA A 35 4.82 2.69 -5.10
N VAL A 36 5.55 2.98 -4.02
CA VAL A 36 6.76 2.26 -3.60
C VAL A 36 6.51 1.61 -2.25
N ASN A 37 6.51 0.26 -2.22
CA ASN A 37 5.97 -0.51 -1.09
C ASN A 37 4.60 0.03 -0.64
N GLY A 38 3.74 0.36 -1.60
CA GLY A 38 2.42 0.95 -1.38
C GLY A 38 2.41 2.47 -1.23
N ALA A 39 3.48 3.12 -0.78
CA ALA A 39 3.47 4.56 -0.56
C ALA A 39 3.52 5.34 -1.89
N CYS A 40 2.54 6.20 -2.15
CA CYS A 40 2.48 7.06 -3.32
C CYS A 40 3.57 8.12 -3.27
N LEU A 41 4.50 8.11 -4.23
CA LEU A 41 5.60 9.05 -4.32
C LEU A 41 5.70 9.64 -5.74
N SER A 42 6.16 10.88 -5.83
CA SER A 42 6.28 11.60 -7.11
C SER A 42 7.68 11.45 -7.69
N VAL A 43 7.75 11.19 -9.00
CA VAL A 43 9.02 11.14 -9.74
C VAL A 43 9.59 12.56 -9.88
N ILE A 44 10.80 12.77 -9.37
CA ILE A 44 11.51 14.07 -9.40
C ILE A 44 12.68 14.09 -10.37
N LYS A 45 13.14 12.92 -10.85
CA LYS A 45 14.24 12.82 -11.80
C LYS A 45 14.17 11.51 -12.58
N ILE A 46 14.42 11.58 -13.88
CA ILE A 46 14.56 10.40 -14.75
C ILE A 46 16.05 10.12 -14.97
N ASN A 47 16.46 8.87 -14.79
CA ASN A 47 17.82 8.39 -15.00
C ASN A 47 17.86 7.38 -16.17
N ALA A 48 19.04 7.11 -16.72
CA ALA A 48 19.18 6.17 -17.84
C ALA A 48 18.64 4.75 -17.55
N ASN A 49 18.76 4.28 -16.30
CA ASN A 49 18.34 2.95 -15.86
C ASN A 49 17.36 2.98 -14.67
N GLY A 50 16.56 4.04 -14.53
CA GLY A 50 15.56 4.15 -13.47
C GLY A 50 15.16 5.60 -13.22
N PHE A 51 14.78 5.93 -11.99
CA PHE A 51 14.25 7.24 -11.64
C PHE A 51 14.41 7.49 -10.14
N ASP A 52 14.28 8.75 -9.74
CA ASP A 52 14.29 9.15 -8.34
C ASP A 52 12.91 9.66 -7.95
N VAL A 53 12.51 9.32 -6.73
CA VAL A 53 11.29 9.83 -6.08
C VAL A 53 11.64 10.54 -4.78
N GLU A 54 10.80 11.47 -4.37
CA GLU A 54 10.99 12.23 -3.14
C GLU A 54 9.93 11.90 -2.10
N LEU A 55 10.36 11.74 -0.85
CA LEU A 55 9.49 11.43 0.27
C LEU A 55 9.28 12.69 1.12
N SER A 56 8.03 13.14 1.20
CA SER A 56 7.65 14.21 2.11
C SER A 56 7.97 13.86 3.58
N LYS A 57 8.04 14.88 4.44
CA LYS A 57 8.20 14.66 5.89
C LYS A 57 7.08 13.76 6.44
N GLU A 58 5.85 14.02 6.01
CA GLU A 58 4.66 13.24 6.39
C GLU A 58 4.82 11.78 5.99
N SER A 59 5.09 11.49 4.71
CA SER A 59 5.24 10.12 4.23
C SER A 59 6.31 9.35 5.01
N ARG A 60 7.44 10.01 5.35
CA ARG A 60 8.53 9.36 6.10
C ARG A 60 8.17 8.96 7.52
N THR A 61 7.24 9.65 8.18
CA THR A 61 6.82 9.30 9.54
C THR A 61 5.79 8.16 9.57
N HIS A 62 5.13 7.90 8.43
CA HIS A 62 4.07 6.89 8.33
C HIS A 62 4.50 5.56 7.69
N ILE A 63 5.68 5.50 7.07
CA ILE A 63 6.15 4.28 6.37
C ILE A 63 7.40 3.65 7.01
N ALA A 64 7.61 2.36 6.75
CA ALA A 64 8.78 1.60 7.18
C ALA A 64 9.99 1.95 6.31
N THR A 65 10.59 3.12 6.53
CA THR A 65 11.71 3.65 5.74
C THR A 65 12.96 2.75 5.77
N GLU A 66 13.15 1.92 6.79
CA GLU A 66 14.22 0.92 6.86
C GLU A 66 14.09 -0.19 5.81
N ASN A 67 12.91 -0.33 5.20
CA ASN A 67 12.66 -1.25 4.09
C ASN A 67 12.97 -0.63 2.72
N LEU A 68 13.31 0.66 2.65
CA LEU A 68 13.73 1.34 1.41
C LEU A 68 15.20 1.03 1.12
N LYS A 69 15.50 -0.26 0.96
CA LYS A 69 16.84 -0.80 0.69
C LYS A 69 16.73 -2.10 -0.08
N HIS A 70 17.79 -2.43 -0.81
CA HIS A 70 17.87 -3.63 -1.66
C HIS A 70 16.78 -3.67 -2.73
N LYS A 71 15.58 -4.11 -2.40
CA LYS A 71 14.45 -4.26 -3.33
C LYS A 71 13.17 -3.71 -2.74
N VAL A 72 12.35 -3.11 -3.59
CA VAL A 72 11.04 -2.55 -3.24
C VAL A 72 10.00 -2.93 -4.30
N HIS A 73 8.75 -3.09 -3.89
CA HIS A 73 7.64 -3.14 -4.83
C HIS A 73 7.45 -1.78 -5.49
N ILE A 74 7.21 -1.76 -6.79
CA ILE A 74 6.70 -0.58 -7.48
C ILE A 74 5.44 -0.87 -8.28
N GLU A 75 4.51 0.07 -8.24
CA GLU A 75 3.29 0.09 -9.05
C GLU A 75 3.06 1.52 -9.57
N PRO A 76 3.04 1.74 -10.89
CA PRO A 76 2.65 3.02 -11.46
C PRO A 76 1.16 3.32 -11.24
N ALA A 77 0.80 4.59 -11.16
CA ALA A 77 -0.59 5.00 -11.06
C ALA A 77 -1.43 4.45 -12.23
N LEU A 78 -2.67 4.07 -11.91
CA LEU A 78 -3.66 3.60 -12.90
C LEU A 78 -3.93 4.66 -13.96
N LYS A 79 -4.06 4.22 -15.20
CA LYS A 79 -4.57 5.02 -16.31
C LYS A 79 -6.08 4.87 -16.41
N PHE A 80 -6.72 5.89 -16.98
CA PHE A 80 -8.14 5.79 -17.30
C PHE A 80 -8.39 4.63 -18.26
N GLY A 81 -9.36 3.77 -17.92
CA GLY A 81 -9.67 2.55 -18.67
C GLY A 81 -8.90 1.29 -18.24
N ASP A 82 -7.96 1.41 -17.30
CA ASP A 82 -7.27 0.24 -16.75
C ASP A 82 -8.22 -0.65 -15.93
N ARG A 83 -7.94 -1.96 -15.94
CA ARG A 83 -8.63 -2.92 -15.08
C ARG A 83 -8.21 -2.73 -13.62
N ILE A 84 -9.16 -2.92 -12.71
CA ILE A 84 -8.92 -2.98 -11.26
C ILE A 84 -9.18 -4.42 -10.83
N ASP A 85 -8.14 -5.27 -10.86
CA ASP A 85 -8.27 -6.68 -10.48
C ASP A 85 -7.97 -6.91 -8.98
N GLY A 86 -7.32 -5.95 -8.31
CA GLY A 86 -7.21 -5.89 -6.85
C GLY A 86 -8.33 -5.05 -6.23
N HIS A 87 -7.97 -4.00 -5.48
CA HIS A 87 -8.94 -3.02 -4.95
C HIS A 87 -8.38 -1.61 -5.09
N LEU A 88 -9.25 -0.59 -4.94
CA LEU A 88 -8.82 0.81 -5.05
C LEU A 88 -7.90 1.18 -3.89
N MET A 89 -6.65 1.49 -4.24
CA MET A 89 -5.63 1.99 -3.32
C MET A 89 -5.25 3.42 -3.71
N GLN A 90 -5.01 4.27 -2.71
CA GLN A 90 -4.49 5.61 -2.88
C GLN A 90 -2.97 5.66 -2.78
N GLY A 91 -2.37 4.67 -2.11
CA GLY A 91 -0.98 4.68 -1.72
C GLY A 91 -0.71 5.58 -0.51
N HIS A 92 -1.73 5.79 0.32
CA HIS A 92 -1.64 6.54 1.56
C HIS A 92 -1.60 5.55 2.71
N ILE A 93 -0.39 5.28 3.22
CA ILE A 93 -0.18 4.31 4.28
C ILE A 93 -0.79 4.83 5.59
N ASP A 94 -1.77 4.11 6.11
CA ASP A 94 -2.48 4.51 7.32
C ASP A 94 -1.68 4.15 8.59
N MET A 95 -0.97 3.01 8.55
CA MET A 95 -0.29 2.47 9.72
C MET A 95 0.85 1.51 9.37
N LEU A 96 1.69 1.26 10.37
CA LEU A 96 2.70 0.21 10.33
C LEU A 96 2.21 -1.01 11.09
N GLY A 97 2.14 -2.14 10.39
CA GLY A 97 1.97 -3.45 11.00
C GLY A 97 3.32 -4.11 11.29
N ARG A 98 3.30 -5.24 12.00
CA ARG A 98 4.48 -6.07 12.23
C ARG A 98 4.18 -7.54 11.94
N LEU A 99 5.06 -8.20 11.18
CA LEU A 99 4.92 -9.61 10.86
C LEU A 99 5.26 -10.47 12.08
N GLU A 100 4.28 -11.12 12.69
CA GLU A 100 4.46 -11.89 13.92
C GLU A 100 4.70 -13.38 13.65
N LYS A 101 4.05 -13.93 12.61
CA LYS A 101 4.14 -15.36 12.29
C LYS A 101 3.98 -15.60 10.80
N ILE A 102 4.72 -16.59 10.31
CA ILE A 102 4.57 -17.15 8.97
C ILE A 102 4.28 -18.64 9.13
N GLN A 103 3.21 -19.14 8.52
CA GLN A 103 2.83 -20.55 8.57
C GLN A 103 2.53 -21.06 7.16
N LYS A 104 3.19 -22.14 6.75
CA LYS A 104 2.86 -22.81 5.49
C LYS A 104 1.58 -23.61 5.65
N ASP A 105 0.73 -23.56 4.63
CA ASP A 105 -0.49 -24.34 4.50
C ASP A 105 -0.46 -25.13 3.18
N GLU A 106 -1.44 -26.02 2.95
CA GLU A 106 -1.46 -26.92 1.79
C GLU A 106 -1.36 -26.18 0.43
N ASN A 107 -2.04 -25.03 0.31
CA ASN A 107 -2.06 -24.24 -0.93
C ASN A 107 -1.87 -22.73 -0.68
N GLY A 108 -0.94 -22.39 0.21
CA GLY A 108 -0.65 -20.99 0.52
C GLY A 108 0.31 -20.84 1.69
N ILE A 109 0.66 -19.59 1.98
CA ILE A 109 1.47 -19.24 3.14
C ILE A 109 0.73 -18.16 3.90
N ASP A 110 0.37 -18.47 5.13
CA ASP A 110 -0.30 -17.55 6.03
C ASP A 110 0.70 -16.61 6.69
N PHE A 111 0.37 -15.33 6.63
CA PHE A 111 1.08 -14.24 7.29
C PHE A 111 0.16 -13.65 8.35
N PHE A 112 0.66 -13.60 9.58
CA PHE A 112 -0.03 -13.00 10.72
C PHE A 112 0.63 -11.67 11.02
N ILE A 113 -0.13 -10.59 10.84
CA ILE A 113 0.37 -9.22 10.93
C ILE A 113 -0.33 -8.54 12.09
N SER A 114 0.43 -8.15 13.11
CA SER A 114 -0.09 -7.32 14.20
C SER A 114 -0.28 -5.89 13.73
N LEU A 115 -1.34 -5.23 14.21
CA LEU A 115 -1.71 -3.87 13.83
C LEU A 115 -1.97 -3.02 15.07
N PRO A 116 -1.74 -1.69 15.02
CA PRO A 116 -2.17 -0.79 16.08
C PRO A 116 -3.68 -0.86 16.29
N GLN A 117 -4.12 -0.79 17.55
CA GLN A 117 -5.54 -0.90 17.93
C GLN A 117 -6.46 0.04 17.15
N GLN A 118 -6.01 1.27 16.91
CA GLN A 118 -6.77 2.29 16.17
C GLN A 118 -7.03 1.91 14.70
N GLY A 119 -6.19 1.04 14.11
CA GLY A 119 -6.34 0.59 12.74
C GLY A 119 -7.21 -0.65 12.59
N MET A 120 -7.44 -1.40 13.68
CA MET A 120 -8.26 -2.61 13.69
C MET A 120 -9.69 -2.35 13.23
N LYS A 121 -10.23 -1.15 13.50
CA LYS A 121 -11.60 -0.77 13.09
C LYS A 121 -11.82 -0.73 11.57
N PHE A 122 -10.75 -0.63 10.79
CA PHE A 122 -10.82 -0.64 9.32
C PHE A 122 -10.71 -2.04 8.73
N MET A 123 -10.41 -3.06 9.54
CA MET A 123 -10.20 -4.44 9.11
C MET A 123 -11.51 -5.21 9.18
N ALA A 124 -11.83 -5.95 8.12
CA ALA A 124 -13.01 -6.79 8.04
C ALA A 124 -12.65 -8.18 7.51
N ASN A 125 -13.26 -9.23 8.07
CA ASN A 125 -13.15 -10.58 7.51
C ASN A 125 -13.63 -10.57 6.06
N LYS A 126 -12.82 -11.14 5.15
CA LYS A 126 -13.04 -11.10 3.69
C LYS A 126 -12.98 -9.71 3.05
N GLY A 127 -12.58 -8.69 3.81
CA GLY A 127 -12.29 -7.35 3.28
C GLY A 127 -10.93 -7.29 2.58
N SER A 128 -10.66 -6.17 1.92
CA SER A 128 -9.39 -5.90 1.25
C SER A 128 -8.42 -5.16 2.17
N VAL A 129 -7.12 -5.36 1.95
CA VAL A 129 -6.05 -4.61 2.61
C VAL A 129 -4.84 -4.50 1.69
N GLY A 130 -4.17 -3.36 1.71
CA GLY A 130 -2.89 -3.14 1.04
C GLY A 130 -1.72 -3.45 1.99
N ILE A 131 -0.88 -4.42 1.63
CA ILE A 131 0.30 -4.82 2.40
C ILE A 131 1.56 -4.56 1.57
N ASP A 132 2.35 -3.57 1.94
CA ASP A 132 3.49 -3.06 1.15
C ASP A 132 3.11 -2.84 -0.34
N GLY A 133 1.90 -2.35 -0.58
CA GLY A 133 1.33 -2.10 -1.92
C GLY A 133 0.69 -3.32 -2.59
N VAL A 134 0.70 -4.50 -1.98
CA VAL A 134 0.02 -5.67 -2.52
C VAL A 134 -1.42 -5.71 -2.02
N SER A 135 -2.39 -5.75 -2.94
CA SER A 135 -3.80 -5.97 -2.63
C SER A 135 -4.02 -7.42 -2.19
N LEU A 136 -4.53 -7.60 -0.97
CA LEU A 136 -4.81 -8.91 -0.39
C LEU A 136 -6.20 -8.96 0.24
N THR A 137 -6.73 -10.17 0.36
CA THR A 137 -7.94 -10.44 1.13
C THR A 137 -7.58 -10.79 2.57
N ILE A 138 -8.26 -10.18 3.54
CA ILE A 138 -8.17 -10.55 4.95
C ILE A 138 -8.90 -11.88 5.14
N ASN A 139 -8.16 -12.93 5.47
CA ASN A 139 -8.75 -14.24 5.76
C ASN A 139 -9.43 -14.24 7.13
N GLU A 140 -8.82 -13.57 8.11
CA GLU A 140 -9.29 -13.52 9.48
C GLU A 140 -8.81 -12.25 10.19
N VAL A 141 -9.71 -11.60 10.92
CA VAL A 141 -9.41 -10.53 11.87
C VAL A 141 -9.26 -11.15 13.25
N LEU A 142 -8.07 -10.99 13.83
CA LEU A 142 -7.68 -11.49 15.14
C LEU A 142 -7.84 -10.38 16.19
N LYS A 143 -7.56 -10.71 17.45
CA LYS A 143 -7.61 -9.73 18.56
C LYS A 143 -6.67 -8.54 18.33
N GLU A 144 -5.45 -8.80 17.85
CA GLU A 144 -4.37 -7.80 17.75
C GLU A 144 -3.77 -7.74 16.33
N GLY A 145 -4.55 -8.08 15.31
CA GLY A 145 -4.06 -8.07 13.93
C GLY A 145 -4.92 -8.83 12.95
N ILE A 146 -4.31 -9.22 11.83
CA ILE A 146 -4.98 -9.93 10.74
C ILE A 146 -4.17 -11.14 10.30
N ARG A 147 -4.87 -12.10 9.70
CA ARG A 147 -4.29 -13.19 8.92
C ARG A 147 -4.61 -12.98 7.45
N VAL A 148 -3.57 -13.07 6.61
CA VAL A 148 -3.69 -13.10 5.15
C VAL A 148 -2.98 -14.32 4.60
N THR A 149 -3.58 -14.97 3.61
CA THR A 149 -2.99 -16.11 2.91
C THR A 149 -2.40 -15.65 1.58
N ILE A 150 -1.10 -15.82 1.41
CA ILE A 150 -0.40 -15.52 0.17
C ILE A 150 -0.38 -16.77 -0.71
N ILE A 151 -1.00 -16.67 -1.88
CA ILE A 151 -1.02 -17.75 -2.87
C ILE A 151 0.36 -17.92 -3.54
N PRO A 152 0.69 -19.09 -4.12
CA PRO A 152 2.00 -19.35 -4.71
C PRO A 152 2.44 -18.35 -5.78
N LEU A 153 1.52 -17.85 -6.61
CA LEU A 153 1.84 -16.85 -7.63
C LEU A 153 2.31 -15.54 -6.98
N THR A 154 1.50 -14.97 -6.09
CA THR A 154 1.84 -13.74 -5.36
C THR A 154 3.13 -13.91 -4.55
N PHE A 155 3.35 -15.06 -3.92
CA PHE A 155 4.57 -15.30 -3.15
C PHE A 155 5.84 -15.26 -3.99
N ARG A 156 5.78 -15.72 -5.25
CA ARG A 156 6.90 -15.68 -6.21
C ARG A 156 7.11 -14.31 -6.85
N GLU A 157 6.02 -13.65 -7.24
CA GLU A 157 6.04 -12.40 -8.01
C GLU A 157 6.19 -11.14 -7.13
N THR A 158 6.32 -11.31 -5.81
CA THR A 158 6.47 -10.21 -4.86
C THR A 158 7.64 -10.47 -3.89
N LEU A 159 7.83 -9.54 -2.95
CA LEU A 159 8.85 -9.62 -1.92
C LEU A 159 8.47 -10.49 -0.73
N PHE A 160 7.26 -11.06 -0.66
CA PHE A 160 6.82 -11.89 0.48
C PHE A 160 7.79 -13.04 0.79
N GLN A 161 8.46 -13.61 -0.21
CA GLN A 161 9.51 -14.63 -0.04
C GLN A 161 10.72 -14.15 0.79
N SER A 162 10.97 -12.85 0.84
CA SER A 162 12.08 -12.25 1.57
C SER A 162 11.72 -11.81 2.99
N TYR A 163 10.43 -11.85 3.34
CA TYR A 163 9.94 -11.30 4.60
C TYR A 163 10.34 -12.21 5.77
N LYS A 164 10.68 -11.57 6.88
CA LYS A 164 11.10 -12.24 8.12
C LYS A 164 10.22 -11.76 9.26
N ILE A 165 9.99 -12.63 10.24
CA ILE A 165 9.30 -12.27 11.48
C ILE A 165 9.98 -11.05 12.11
N GLY A 166 9.17 -10.13 12.61
CA GLY A 166 9.58 -8.85 13.16
C GLY A 166 9.67 -7.70 12.14
N ARG A 167 9.56 -7.99 10.84
CA ARG A 167 9.50 -6.96 9.79
C ARG A 167 8.33 -6.01 10.02
N ARG A 168 8.58 -4.69 9.95
CA ARG A 168 7.51 -3.68 9.84
C ARG A 168 6.98 -3.63 8.41
N ILE A 169 5.67 -3.47 8.29
CA ILE A 169 4.93 -3.57 7.03
C ILE A 169 4.11 -2.29 6.86
N ASN A 170 4.16 -1.69 5.68
CA ASN A 170 3.25 -0.60 5.33
C ASN A 170 1.85 -1.19 5.12
N VAL A 171 0.86 -0.67 5.85
CA VAL A 171 -0.53 -1.11 5.74
C VAL A 171 -1.41 0.04 5.31
N GLU A 172 -2.10 -0.15 4.20
CA GLU A 172 -3.17 0.70 3.71
C GLU A 172 -4.49 -0.05 3.89
N SER A 173 -5.41 0.55 4.64
CA SER A 173 -6.78 0.06 4.80
C SER A 173 -7.61 0.32 3.56
N ASP A 174 -8.68 -0.46 3.37
CA ASP A 174 -9.59 -0.25 2.26
C ASP A 174 -10.17 1.19 2.32
N LEU A 175 -10.12 1.87 1.18
CA LEU A 175 -10.67 3.21 1.01
C LEU A 175 -12.13 3.30 1.47
N LEU A 176 -12.93 2.29 1.16
CA LEU A 176 -14.33 2.23 1.56
C LEU A 176 -14.48 2.15 3.08
N SER A 177 -13.66 1.36 3.77
CA SER A 177 -13.68 1.25 5.23
C SER A 177 -13.43 2.60 5.90
N ARG A 178 -12.47 3.40 5.39
CA ARG A 178 -12.17 4.73 5.93
C ARG A 178 -13.33 5.71 5.76
N TYR A 179 -13.94 5.75 4.57
CA TYR A 179 -15.10 6.62 4.35
C TYR A 179 -16.30 6.21 5.19
N ILE A 180 -16.55 4.90 5.32
CA ILE A 180 -17.65 4.37 6.13
C ILE A 180 -17.45 4.76 7.60
N ASP A 181 -16.27 4.53 8.17
CA ASP A 181 -15.93 4.93 9.54
C ASP A 181 -16.11 6.44 9.77
N ALA A 182 -15.57 7.27 8.88
CA ALA A 182 -15.74 8.73 8.96
C ALA A 182 -17.21 9.18 8.88
N ARG A 183 -18.05 8.46 8.13
CA ARG A 183 -19.49 8.77 8.00
C ARG A 183 -20.31 8.26 9.18
N PHE A 184 -19.94 7.15 9.81
CA PHE A 184 -20.60 6.69 11.04
C PHE A 184 -20.41 7.69 12.20
N GLU A 185 -19.29 8.41 12.23
CA GLU A 185 -19.06 9.49 13.20
C GLU A 185 -19.81 10.79 12.83
N TYR A 186 -20.11 11.01 11.55
CA TYR A 186 -20.80 12.20 11.05
C TYR A 186 -22.33 12.00 11.00
N LYS A 187 -23.02 12.24 12.13
CA LYS A 187 -24.49 12.04 12.26
C LYS A 187 -25.39 13.07 11.56
N LYS A 188 -24.84 14.04 10.82
CA LYS A 188 -25.65 15.08 10.15
C LYS A 188 -25.83 14.70 8.67
N GLY A 189 -27.08 14.48 8.25
CA GLY A 189 -27.41 14.29 6.84
C GLY A 189 -26.95 15.51 6.03
N ILE A 190 -26.46 15.25 4.82
CA ILE A 190 -26.04 16.30 3.88
C ILE A 190 -27.23 16.60 2.97
N SER A 191 -27.59 17.87 2.82
CA SER A 191 -28.65 18.25 1.88
C SER A 191 -28.18 18.12 0.43
N TRP A 192 -29.13 18.01 -0.51
CA TRP A 192 -28.81 18.02 -1.94
C TRP A 192 -28.01 19.26 -2.36
N GLU A 193 -28.33 20.43 -1.79
CA GLU A 193 -27.62 21.70 -2.04
C GLU A 193 -26.16 21.66 -1.55
N GLU A 194 -25.90 21.00 -0.41
CA GLU A 194 -24.55 20.82 0.09
C GLU A 194 -23.73 19.85 -0.78
N VAL A 195 -24.35 18.79 -1.32
CA VAL A 195 -23.72 17.87 -2.27
C VAL A 195 -23.37 18.57 -3.58
N GLU A 196 -24.29 19.34 -4.14
CA GLU A 196 -24.04 20.13 -5.36
C GLU A 196 -22.90 21.12 -5.14
N ARG A 197 -22.92 21.87 -4.03
CA ARG A 197 -21.85 22.83 -3.69
C ARG A 197 -20.47 22.17 -3.61
N ILE A 198 -20.37 20.98 -2.99
CA ILE A 198 -19.10 20.24 -2.91
C ILE A 198 -18.65 19.76 -4.30
N SER A 199 -19.59 19.34 -5.13
CA SER A 199 -19.30 18.83 -6.48
C SER A 199 -18.80 19.94 -7.42
N TYR A 200 -19.18 21.20 -7.20
CA TYR A 200 -18.66 22.36 -7.95
C TYR A 200 -17.24 22.80 -7.57
N LEU A 201 -16.64 22.24 -6.51
CA LEU A 201 -15.28 22.56 -6.07
C LEU A 201 -14.20 21.71 -6.76
N TYR A 202 -14.59 20.74 -7.59
CA TYR A 202 -13.73 19.86 -8.37
C TYR A 202 -14.08 19.94 -9.85
#